data_AF-A0AAD1XDC4-F1
#
_entry.id   AF-A0AAD1XDC4-F1
#
_cell.length_a   1.000
_cell.length_b   1.000
_cell.length_c   1.000
_cell.angle_alpha   90.00
_cell.angle_beta   90.00
_cell.angle_gamma   90.00
#
_symmetry.space_group_name_H-M   'P 1'
#
loop_
_entity.id
_entity.type
_entity.pdbx_description
1 polymer ?
#
loop_
_entity_poly.entity_id
_entity_poly.type
_entity_poly.pdbx_seq_one_letter_code
_entity_poly.pdbx_strand_id
1 'polypeptide(L)'
;MYLNQTIISPSELKRNKQKRYLEETDYKWAGIDGFDIEVNLDDYPPKGTTDDETNLTNSVNFEDIQEDDQNNDDYDFYTQRRDYWLEDKIDNDISTHIYFLTVMSKLKEQEKEYKDRYLCDPENEFIYGMKEQKKMTLVLDLDETLICAKQTPLEWYDHIVEVENSNSDKQKYYVSFRPYLFEFLEKMSKIYEIVIWTAANRQYGEQMLNLIDPTRDFISYSLFRGSCLNFQNCFIKDLSYLNRPLSHTLILDNSFISFSGNLSNAMPILDYCGDKHDVELKYVAKDLEDIYNKVANSLNPMNHDVRKVLRKMYLLEQRVREFVFLNPRKVIFQ
;
A
#
# COMPACT_ATOMS: atom_id res chain seq x y z
N MET A 1 47.21 11.78 -29.58
CA MET A 1 46.32 10.86 -28.84
C MET A 1 45.10 11.66 -28.42
N TYR A 2 44.03 11.61 -29.20
CA TYR A 2 42.76 12.24 -28.84
C TYR A 2 41.95 11.24 -28.01
N LEU A 3 41.65 11.60 -26.76
CA LEU A 3 40.69 10.90 -25.92
C LEU A 3 39.28 11.18 -26.46
N ASN A 4 38.65 10.18 -27.07
CA ASN A 4 37.22 10.20 -27.35
C ASN A 4 36.48 10.20 -26.01
N GLN A 5 36.03 11.36 -25.55
CA GLN A 5 34.99 11.44 -24.53
C GLN A 5 33.65 11.19 -25.22
N THR A 6 33.12 9.98 -25.03
CA THR A 6 31.76 9.63 -25.45
C THR A 6 30.79 10.54 -24.69
N ILE A 7 30.14 11.47 -25.38
CA ILE A 7 29.08 12.32 -24.82
C ILE A 7 27.86 11.41 -24.65
N ILE A 8 27.66 10.93 -23.43
CA ILE A 8 26.49 10.12 -23.06
C ILE A 8 25.28 11.04 -23.05
N SER A 9 24.22 10.67 -23.76
CA SER A 9 22.98 11.45 -23.81
C SER A 9 22.32 11.53 -22.42
N PRO A 10 21.58 12.60 -22.05
CA PRO A 10 20.88 12.69 -20.77
C PRO A 10 19.93 11.50 -20.51
N SER A 11 19.36 10.94 -21.57
CA SER A 11 18.53 9.73 -21.56
C SER A 11 19.34 8.46 -21.26
N GLU A 12 20.53 8.27 -21.83
CA GLU A 12 21.41 7.16 -21.46
C GLU A 12 21.98 7.33 -20.04
N LEU A 13 22.27 8.55 -19.61
CA LEU A 13 22.73 8.83 -18.25
C LEU A 13 21.65 8.51 -17.21
N LYS A 14 20.37 8.85 -17.52
CA LYS A 14 19.19 8.41 -16.74
C LYS A 14 19.10 6.89 -16.71
N ARG A 15 19.17 6.21 -17.86
CA ARG A 15 19.07 4.74 -17.98
C ARG A 15 20.17 4.01 -17.20
N ASN A 16 21.41 4.52 -17.23
CA ASN A 16 22.56 3.92 -16.55
C ASN A 16 22.55 4.16 -15.03
N LYS A 17 22.07 5.32 -14.56
CA LYS A 17 21.88 5.57 -13.11
C LYS A 17 20.76 4.72 -12.52
N GLN A 18 19.70 4.50 -13.29
CA GLN A 18 18.54 3.71 -12.90
C GLN A 18 18.87 2.20 -12.87
N LYS A 19 19.65 1.72 -13.83
CA LYS A 19 20.17 0.34 -13.83
C LYS A 19 21.05 0.04 -12.61
N ARG A 20 21.86 1.02 -12.20
CA ARG A 20 22.72 0.92 -11.01
C ARG A 20 21.93 0.96 -9.69
N TYR A 21 20.88 1.78 -9.61
CA TYR A 21 19.95 1.76 -8.48
C TYR A 21 19.24 0.39 -8.37
N LEU A 22 18.85 -0.20 -9.50
CA LEU A 22 18.24 -1.54 -9.55
C LEU A 22 19.21 -2.69 -9.19
N GLU A 23 20.51 -2.51 -9.43
CA GLU A 23 21.56 -3.45 -9.02
C GLU A 23 21.95 -3.29 -7.53
N GLU A 24 21.77 -2.10 -6.94
CA GLU A 24 22.05 -1.79 -5.54
C GLU A 24 20.84 -2.00 -4.61
N THR A 25 19.61 -1.90 -5.13
CA THR A 25 18.41 -2.42 -4.46
C THR A 25 18.42 -3.94 -4.65
N ASP A 26 18.81 -4.68 -3.62
CA ASP A 26 18.66 -6.13 -3.56
C ASP A 26 17.19 -6.50 -3.82
N TYR A 27 16.82 -6.65 -5.09
CA TYR A 27 15.50 -7.10 -5.57
C TYR A 27 15.41 -8.62 -5.42
N LYS A 28 15.79 -9.11 -4.23
CA LYS A 28 15.25 -10.36 -3.72
C LYS A 28 13.85 -9.99 -3.24
N TRP A 29 12.88 -10.20 -4.13
CA TRP A 29 11.46 -10.29 -3.80
C TRP A 29 11.30 -10.76 -2.35
N ALA A 30 10.54 -10.02 -1.53
CA ALA A 30 10.25 -10.34 -0.13
C ALA A 30 10.17 -11.86 0.07
N GLY A 31 11.26 -12.47 0.57
CA GLY A 31 11.66 -13.85 0.29
C GLY A 31 10.54 -14.85 0.02
N ILE A 32 10.16 -15.03 -1.24
CA ILE A 32 9.46 -16.24 -1.69
C ILE A 32 10.45 -17.10 -2.49
N ASP A 33 11.57 -17.49 -1.85
CA ASP A 33 12.23 -18.73 -2.23
C ASP A 33 11.29 -19.86 -1.75
N GLY A 34 10.73 -20.65 -2.69
CA GLY A 34 9.81 -21.75 -2.39
C GLY A 34 8.46 -21.77 -3.11
N PHE A 35 8.24 -20.90 -4.11
CA PHE A 35 7.10 -21.04 -5.04
C PHE A 35 7.47 -21.78 -6.34
N ASP A 36 8.52 -22.60 -6.32
CA ASP A 36 8.74 -23.65 -7.32
C ASP A 36 7.86 -24.85 -6.95
N ILE A 37 6.57 -24.74 -7.23
CA ILE A 37 5.70 -25.91 -7.22
C ILE A 37 5.95 -26.68 -8.52
N GLU A 38 7.01 -27.48 -8.57
CA GLU A 38 6.99 -28.69 -9.39
C GLU A 38 6.00 -29.66 -8.71
N VAL A 39 4.77 -29.69 -9.21
CA VAL A 39 3.77 -30.66 -8.78
C VAL A 39 4.22 -32.04 -9.29
N ASN A 40 4.98 -32.79 -8.49
CA ASN A 40 5.15 -34.22 -8.75
C ASN A 40 3.97 -34.97 -8.13
N LEU A 41 3.05 -35.44 -8.97
CA LEU A 41 1.78 -36.05 -8.57
C LEU A 41 1.95 -37.45 -7.93
N ASP A 42 3.17 -37.98 -7.87
CA ASP A 42 3.44 -39.36 -7.45
C ASP A 42 3.77 -39.53 -5.95
N ASP A 43 3.95 -38.44 -5.19
CA ASP A 43 4.33 -38.51 -3.76
C ASP A 43 3.15 -38.51 -2.76
N TYR A 44 1.90 -38.67 -3.22
CA TYR A 44 0.76 -38.78 -2.31
C TYR A 44 0.53 -40.24 -1.87
N PRO A 45 0.66 -40.60 -0.58
CA PRO A 45 0.23 -41.91 -0.12
C PRO A 45 -1.30 -42.02 -0.22
N PRO A 46 -1.83 -43.21 -0.56
CA PRO A 46 -3.27 -43.38 -0.77
C PRO A 46 -4.02 -43.17 0.55
N LYS A 47 -5.19 -42.52 0.44
CA LYS A 47 -6.13 -42.25 1.54
C LYS A 47 -6.36 -43.47 2.43
N GLY A 48 -5.91 -43.39 3.68
CA GLY A 48 -6.34 -44.23 4.78
C GLY A 48 -7.37 -43.48 5.63
N THR A 49 -8.43 -44.18 5.99
CA THR A 49 -9.57 -43.75 6.81
C THR A 49 -9.24 -43.70 8.32
N THR A 50 -9.99 -42.83 9.01
CA THR A 50 -10.43 -42.86 10.43
C THR A 50 -9.40 -42.65 11.54
N ASP A 51 -9.79 -41.68 12.39
CA ASP A 51 -9.56 -41.51 13.83
C ASP A 51 -8.14 -41.18 14.32
N ASP A 52 -7.95 -39.92 14.72
CA ASP A 52 -7.55 -39.57 16.10
C ASP A 52 -7.49 -38.06 16.31
N GLU A 53 -8.18 -37.60 17.35
CA GLU A 53 -8.07 -36.26 17.93
C GLU A 53 -6.63 -36.04 18.44
N THR A 54 -5.95 -35.00 17.97
CA THR A 54 -4.94 -34.31 18.80
C THR A 54 -4.90 -32.82 18.48
N ASN A 55 -5.05 -32.05 19.56
CA ASN A 55 -4.97 -30.60 19.65
C ASN A 55 -3.67 -30.05 19.05
N LEU A 56 -3.80 -28.99 18.22
CA LEU A 56 -2.73 -28.03 17.94
C LEU A 56 -3.32 -26.62 17.99
N THR A 57 -3.57 -26.15 19.22
CA THR A 57 -3.72 -24.72 19.52
C THR A 57 -2.33 -24.10 19.57
N ASN A 58 -1.87 -23.51 18.46
CA ASN A 58 -0.73 -22.59 18.50
C ASN A 58 -1.26 -21.17 18.70
N SER A 59 -1.57 -20.84 19.96
CA SER A 59 -1.74 -19.46 20.39
C SER A 59 -0.38 -18.78 20.36
N VAL A 60 -0.22 -17.78 19.50
CA VAL A 60 0.95 -16.89 19.50
C VAL A 60 0.87 -16.03 20.77
N ASN A 61 1.84 -16.20 21.68
CA ASN A 61 1.94 -15.41 22.91
C ASN A 61 2.34 -13.97 22.57
N PHE A 62 1.47 -13.00 22.88
CA PHE A 62 1.64 -11.57 22.64
C PHE A 62 2.23 -10.80 23.85
N GLU A 63 2.91 -11.46 24.79
CA GLU A 63 3.25 -10.85 26.09
C GLU A 63 4.51 -9.94 26.15
N ASP A 64 5.23 -9.69 25.05
CA ASP A 64 6.48 -8.89 25.10
C ASP A 64 6.34 -7.46 24.53
N ILE A 65 5.30 -6.73 24.92
CA ILE A 65 5.23 -5.26 24.78
C ILE A 65 4.85 -4.66 26.14
N GLN A 66 5.83 -4.44 27.00
CA GLN A 66 5.70 -3.55 28.15
C GLN A 66 6.22 -2.16 27.76
N GLU A 67 5.32 -1.27 27.34
CA GLU A 67 5.53 0.18 27.36
C GLU A 67 4.38 0.80 28.14
N ASP A 68 4.74 1.57 29.18
CA ASP A 68 3.84 2.27 30.09
C ASP A 68 2.99 3.31 29.34
N ASP A 69 1.72 3.00 29.03
CA ASP A 69 0.74 3.99 28.58
C ASP A 69 -0.58 3.82 29.38
N GLN A 70 -0.89 4.81 30.23
CA GLN A 70 -1.95 4.76 31.24
C GLN A 70 -3.38 4.97 30.69
N ASN A 71 -3.82 4.23 29.67
CA ASN A 71 -5.25 4.17 29.29
C ASN A 71 -5.60 2.83 28.62
N ASN A 72 -6.17 1.92 29.41
CA ASN A 72 -6.51 0.56 28.99
C ASN A 72 -7.59 0.52 27.87
N ASP A 73 -8.49 1.51 27.85
CA ASP A 73 -9.61 1.58 26.90
C ASP A 73 -9.16 1.93 25.47
N ASP A 74 -8.14 2.78 25.33
CA ASP A 74 -7.61 3.15 24.02
C ASP A 74 -6.86 1.96 23.40
N TYR A 75 -6.03 1.25 24.19
CA TYR A 75 -5.26 0.08 23.74
C TYR A 75 -6.14 -1.07 23.21
N ASP A 76 -7.27 -1.31 23.87
CA ASP A 76 -8.27 -2.30 23.45
C ASP A 76 -8.89 -1.92 22.10
N PHE A 77 -9.23 -0.65 21.89
CA PHE A 77 -9.77 -0.16 20.61
C PHE A 77 -8.75 -0.26 19.45
N TYR A 78 -7.48 0.10 19.66
CA TYR A 78 -6.42 -0.04 18.63
C TYR A 78 -6.30 -1.49 18.15
N THR A 79 -6.31 -2.42 19.10
CA THR A 79 -6.17 -3.85 18.84
C THR A 79 -7.41 -4.37 18.10
N GLN A 80 -8.61 -4.05 18.58
CA GLN A 80 -9.88 -4.43 17.93
C GLN A 80 -10.00 -3.88 16.49
N ARG A 81 -9.63 -2.61 16.26
CA ARG A 81 -9.62 -1.98 14.94
C ARG A 81 -8.78 -2.75 13.94
N ARG A 82 -7.54 -3.08 14.33
CA ARG A 82 -6.61 -3.83 13.51
C ARG A 82 -7.12 -5.24 13.25
N ASP A 83 -7.54 -5.93 14.30
CA ASP A 83 -7.96 -7.33 14.20
C ASP A 83 -9.23 -7.47 13.36
N TYR A 84 -10.18 -6.53 13.48
CA TYR A 84 -11.35 -6.46 12.62
C TYR A 84 -11.00 -6.37 11.14
N TRP A 85 -10.11 -5.46 10.74
CA TRP A 85 -9.73 -5.34 9.32
C TRP A 85 -9.06 -6.62 8.83
N LEU A 86 -8.18 -7.22 9.65
CA LEU A 86 -7.49 -8.46 9.30
C LEU A 86 -8.46 -9.64 9.18
N GLU A 87 -9.41 -9.78 10.10
CA GLU A 87 -10.42 -10.85 10.04
C GLU A 87 -11.35 -10.68 8.84
N ASP A 88 -11.88 -9.47 8.61
CA ASP A 88 -12.85 -9.19 7.56
C ASP A 88 -12.22 -9.27 6.16
N LYS A 89 -11.11 -8.56 5.93
CA LYS A 89 -10.53 -8.36 4.60
C LYS A 89 -9.47 -9.38 4.23
N ILE A 90 -8.87 -10.05 5.22
CA ILE A 90 -7.86 -11.09 4.98
C ILE A 90 -8.44 -12.45 5.33
N ASP A 91 -8.67 -12.76 6.60
CA ASP A 91 -8.88 -14.14 7.02
C ASP A 91 -10.19 -14.73 6.43
N ASN A 92 -11.23 -13.92 6.26
CA ASN A 92 -12.55 -14.35 5.77
C ASN A 92 -12.78 -14.13 4.26
N ASP A 93 -11.99 -13.29 3.60
CA ASP A 93 -12.17 -12.99 2.17
C ASP A 93 -11.29 -13.87 1.28
N ILE A 94 -11.82 -15.07 1.01
CA ILE A 94 -11.21 -16.05 0.09
C ILE A 94 -11.06 -15.48 -1.32
N SER A 95 -12.01 -14.68 -1.78
CA SER A 95 -12.01 -14.13 -3.14
C SER A 95 -10.86 -13.14 -3.31
N THR A 96 -10.62 -12.29 -2.31
CA THR A 96 -9.49 -11.37 -2.29
C THR A 96 -8.16 -12.12 -2.35
N HIS A 97 -8.02 -13.25 -1.66
CA HIS A 97 -6.80 -14.07 -1.70
C HIS A 97 -6.56 -14.79 -3.02
N ILE A 98 -7.59 -15.43 -3.59
CA ILE A 98 -7.47 -16.09 -4.89
C ILE A 98 -7.11 -15.04 -5.94
N TYR A 99 -7.82 -13.91 -5.92
CA TYR A 99 -7.59 -12.81 -6.84
C TYR A 99 -6.17 -12.26 -6.69
N PHE A 100 -5.69 -12.03 -5.46
CA PHE A 100 -4.31 -11.65 -5.18
C PHE A 100 -3.32 -12.62 -5.81
N LEU A 101 -3.48 -13.93 -5.61
CA LEU A 101 -2.55 -14.91 -6.19
C LEU A 101 -2.59 -14.92 -7.72
N THR A 102 -3.77 -14.79 -8.32
CA THR A 102 -3.92 -14.69 -9.78
C THR A 102 -3.28 -13.42 -10.33
N VAL A 103 -3.45 -12.30 -9.65
CA VAL A 103 -2.83 -11.03 -9.99
C VAL A 103 -1.31 -11.15 -9.91
N MET A 104 -0.79 -11.66 -8.78
CA MET A 104 0.65 -11.75 -8.54
C MET A 104 1.35 -12.71 -9.49
N SER A 105 0.69 -13.80 -9.93
CA SER A 105 1.27 -14.71 -10.92
C SER A 105 1.39 -14.06 -12.29
N LYS A 106 0.36 -13.33 -12.74
CA LYS A 106 0.37 -12.68 -14.07
C LYS A 106 1.13 -11.36 -14.11
N LEU A 107 1.25 -10.65 -12.99
CA LEU A 107 2.11 -9.48 -12.89
C LEU A 107 3.56 -9.80 -13.27
N LYS A 108 4.08 -10.97 -12.87
CA LYS A 108 5.43 -11.42 -13.23
C LYS A 108 5.63 -11.51 -14.76
N GLU A 109 4.59 -11.89 -15.49
CA GLU A 109 4.63 -12.02 -16.95
C GLU A 109 4.61 -10.64 -17.64
N GLN A 110 3.90 -9.68 -17.05
CA GLN A 110 3.65 -8.35 -17.64
C GLN A 110 4.58 -7.25 -17.10
N GLU A 111 5.45 -7.57 -16.13
CA GLU A 111 6.28 -6.63 -15.39
C GLU A 111 7.17 -5.77 -16.31
N LYS A 112 7.77 -6.40 -17.33
CA LYS A 112 8.67 -5.70 -18.27
C LYS A 112 7.93 -4.67 -19.12
N GLU A 113 6.80 -5.07 -19.70
CA GLU A 113 5.98 -4.17 -20.52
C GLU A 113 5.44 -3.01 -19.68
N TYR A 114 5.02 -3.29 -18.45
CA TYR A 114 4.59 -2.23 -17.55
C TYR A 114 5.74 -1.30 -17.15
N LYS A 115 6.92 -1.83 -16.82
CA LYS A 115 8.13 -1.03 -16.54
C LYS A 115 8.35 -0.03 -17.66
N ASP A 116 8.33 -0.51 -18.90
CA ASP A 116 8.53 0.35 -20.07
C ASP A 116 7.42 1.41 -20.19
N ARG A 117 6.14 1.06 -19.99
CA ARG A 117 5.02 2.03 -20.00
C ARG A 117 5.11 3.06 -18.89
N TYR A 118 5.33 2.64 -17.65
CA TYR A 118 5.41 3.52 -16.48
C TYR A 118 6.58 4.51 -16.59
N LEU A 119 7.72 4.06 -17.13
CA LEU A 119 8.89 4.90 -17.39
C LEU A 119 8.68 5.89 -18.54
N CYS A 120 7.84 5.55 -19.51
CA CYS A 120 7.55 6.40 -20.67
C CYS A 120 6.37 7.35 -20.45
N ASP A 121 5.61 7.20 -19.37
CA ASP A 121 4.49 8.07 -19.05
C ASP A 121 5.02 9.46 -18.62
N PRO A 122 4.74 10.53 -19.37
CA PRO A 122 5.15 11.89 -19.00
C PRO A 122 4.59 12.31 -17.65
N GLU A 123 3.44 11.76 -17.22
CA GLU A 123 2.88 12.05 -15.91
C GLU A 123 3.75 11.53 -14.77
N ASN A 124 4.60 10.53 -15.00
CA ASN A 124 5.50 9.97 -13.99
C ASN A 124 6.90 10.63 -14.03
N GLU A 125 7.14 11.60 -14.91
CA GLU A 125 8.49 12.14 -15.12
C GLU A 125 9.06 12.82 -13.85
N PHE A 126 8.19 13.37 -13.01
CA PHE A 126 8.57 14.02 -11.75
C PHE A 126 9.18 13.07 -10.72
N ILE A 127 8.90 11.76 -10.83
CA ILE A 127 9.38 10.71 -9.92
C ILE A 127 10.90 10.51 -10.08
N TYR A 128 11.43 10.77 -11.28
CA TYR A 128 12.83 10.54 -11.63
C TYR A 128 13.73 11.76 -11.37
N GLY A 129 13.15 12.89 -10.95
CA GLY A 129 13.89 14.07 -10.53
C GLY A 129 14.35 13.93 -9.08
N MET A 130 15.50 13.31 -8.84
CA MET A 130 16.08 13.19 -7.49
C MET A 130 16.17 14.58 -6.82
N LYS A 131 15.31 14.83 -5.84
CA LYS A 131 15.62 15.74 -4.74
C LYS A 131 16.26 14.90 -3.65
N GLU A 132 17.36 15.36 -3.05
CA GLU A 132 17.88 14.75 -1.83
C GLU A 132 16.73 14.61 -0.83
N GLN A 133 16.43 13.37 -0.46
CA GLN A 133 15.24 13.07 0.28
C GLN A 133 15.54 13.07 1.77
N LYS A 134 15.00 14.07 2.47
CA LYS A 134 15.24 14.29 3.90
C LYS A 134 14.19 13.63 4.80
N LYS A 135 13.07 13.17 4.24
CA LYS A 135 11.91 12.60 4.97
C LYS A 135 11.59 11.20 4.45
N MET A 136 10.99 10.38 5.32
CA MET A 136 10.32 9.15 4.92
C MET A 136 9.14 9.47 3.98
N THR A 137 8.77 8.53 3.10
CA THR A 137 7.63 8.69 2.17
C THR A 137 6.40 8.00 2.73
N LEU A 138 5.29 8.73 2.80
CA LEU A 138 3.96 8.21 3.11
C LEU A 138 3.08 8.33 1.88
N VAL A 139 2.75 7.18 1.29
CA VAL A 139 1.80 7.09 0.18
C VAL A 139 0.40 6.94 0.76
N LEU A 140 -0.51 7.81 0.36
CA LEU A 140 -1.89 7.80 0.83
C LEU A 140 -2.83 7.53 -0.34
N ASP A 141 -3.74 6.59 -0.17
CA ASP A 141 -4.94 6.53 -0.99
C ASP A 141 -5.90 7.69 -0.68
N LEU A 142 -6.88 7.92 -1.56
CA LEU A 142 -7.81 9.04 -1.47
C LEU A 142 -9.24 8.60 -1.13
N ASP A 143 -9.87 7.85 -2.04
CA ASP A 143 -11.28 7.47 -1.96
C ASP A 143 -11.48 6.33 -0.97
N GLU A 144 -12.44 6.45 -0.06
CA GLU A 144 -12.66 5.52 1.07
C GLU A 144 -11.49 5.49 2.08
N THR A 145 -10.47 6.32 1.89
CA THR A 145 -9.33 6.48 2.81
C THR A 145 -9.34 7.84 3.49
N LEU A 146 -9.22 8.93 2.73
CA LEU A 146 -9.21 10.32 3.21
C LEU A 146 -10.56 11.01 3.02
N ILE A 147 -11.31 10.61 1.98
CA ILE A 147 -12.61 11.17 1.63
C ILE A 147 -13.59 10.07 1.25
N CYS A 148 -14.88 10.36 1.31
CA CYS A 148 -15.94 9.55 0.71
C CYS A 148 -16.66 10.40 -0.33
N ALA A 149 -16.66 9.97 -1.59
CA ALA A 149 -17.36 10.67 -2.66
C ALA A 149 -18.34 9.74 -3.37
N LYS A 150 -19.61 10.14 -3.42
CA LYS A 150 -20.67 9.34 -4.08
C LYS A 150 -21.45 10.19 -5.06
N GLN A 151 -21.93 9.55 -6.14
CA GLN A 151 -22.84 10.20 -7.10
C GLN A 151 -24.26 10.34 -6.57
N THR A 152 -24.59 9.58 -5.53
CA THR A 152 -25.82 9.70 -4.76
C THR A 152 -25.58 10.58 -3.52
N PRO A 153 -26.60 11.32 -3.04
CA PRO A 153 -26.48 12.10 -1.81
C PRO A 153 -26.04 11.24 -0.62
N LEU A 154 -25.03 11.73 0.10
CA LEU A 154 -24.66 11.21 1.41
C LEU A 154 -25.61 11.81 2.47
N GLU A 155 -25.75 11.11 3.60
CA GLU A 155 -26.46 11.68 4.77
C GLU A 155 -25.78 12.97 5.25
N TRP A 156 -24.45 12.99 5.23
CA TRP A 156 -23.60 14.12 5.55
C TRP A 156 -22.52 14.28 4.46
N TYR A 157 -22.33 15.50 3.97
CA TYR A 157 -21.29 15.85 3.00
C TYR A 157 -20.83 17.29 3.23
N ASP A 158 -19.57 17.56 2.91
CA ASP A 158 -18.94 18.88 3.03
C ASP A 158 -19.08 19.67 1.72
N HIS A 159 -18.94 18.98 0.59
CA HIS A 159 -18.93 19.60 -0.73
C HIS A 159 -19.76 18.84 -1.76
N ILE A 160 -20.18 19.59 -2.77
CA ILE A 160 -20.69 19.06 -4.02
C ILE A 160 -19.74 19.49 -5.12
N VAL A 161 -19.28 18.52 -5.91
CA VAL A 161 -18.32 18.74 -6.98
C VAL A 161 -18.87 18.21 -8.29
N GLU A 162 -18.71 18.96 -9.37
CA GLU A 162 -19.02 18.50 -10.73
C GLU A 162 -17.72 18.21 -11.48
N VAL A 163 -17.51 16.93 -11.77
CA VAL A 163 -16.34 16.44 -12.51
C VAL A 163 -16.78 16.16 -13.95
N GLU A 164 -16.09 16.75 -14.91
CA GLU A 164 -16.31 16.46 -16.33
C GLU A 164 -15.56 15.18 -16.73
N ASN A 165 -16.26 14.23 -17.35
CA ASN A 165 -15.65 13.01 -17.88
C ASN A 165 -15.06 13.23 -19.28
N SER A 166 -14.46 12.20 -19.87
CA SER A 166 -13.85 12.26 -21.21
C SER A 166 -14.83 12.58 -22.35
N ASN A 167 -16.13 12.43 -22.12
CA ASN A 167 -17.20 12.69 -23.09
C ASN A 167 -17.87 14.06 -22.89
N SER A 168 -17.29 14.91 -22.02
CA SER A 168 -17.86 16.20 -21.59
C SER A 168 -19.18 16.11 -20.82
N ASP A 169 -19.55 14.93 -20.32
CA ASP A 169 -20.65 14.81 -19.37
C ASP A 169 -20.17 15.18 -17.98
N LYS A 170 -20.94 16.02 -17.29
CA LYS A 170 -20.67 16.39 -15.90
C LYS A 170 -21.30 15.37 -14.96
N GLN A 171 -20.48 14.79 -14.10
CA GLN A 171 -20.90 13.92 -13.02
C GLN A 171 -20.82 14.67 -11.70
N LYS A 172 -21.91 14.65 -10.95
CA LYS A 172 -22.02 15.28 -9.64
C LYS A 172 -21.59 14.30 -8.56
N TYR A 173 -20.73 14.74 -7.66
CA TYR A 173 -20.26 13.99 -6.50
C TYR A 173 -20.59 14.75 -5.22
N TYR A 174 -21.12 14.04 -4.22
CA TYR A 174 -21.27 14.49 -2.85
C TYR A 174 -20.06 13.98 -2.08
N VAL A 175 -19.25 14.90 -1.57
CA VAL A 175 -17.94 14.62 -0.98
C VAL A 175 -18.01 14.89 0.51
N SER A 176 -17.69 13.88 1.31
CA SER A 176 -17.48 13.96 2.75
C SER A 176 -15.99 13.79 3.02
N PHE A 177 -15.42 14.70 3.81
CA PHE A 177 -14.07 14.56 4.33
C PHE A 177 -14.08 13.63 5.52
N ARG A 178 -13.11 12.72 5.59
CA ARG A 178 -12.97 11.88 6.77
C ARG A 178 -12.65 12.76 7.98
N PRO A 179 -13.32 12.56 9.13
CA PRO A 179 -12.99 13.30 10.33
C PRO A 179 -11.48 13.25 10.62
N TYR A 180 -10.94 14.35 11.15
CA TYR A 180 -9.50 14.55 11.40
C TYR A 180 -8.59 14.67 10.17
N LEU A 181 -9.14 14.73 8.94
CA LEU A 181 -8.35 14.81 7.70
C LEU A 181 -7.33 15.97 7.68
N PHE A 182 -7.75 17.17 8.04
CA PHE A 182 -6.88 18.35 7.93
C PHE A 182 -5.78 18.32 8.99
N GLU A 183 -6.11 17.96 10.24
CA GLU A 183 -5.14 17.75 11.30
C GLU A 183 -4.15 16.64 10.95
N PHE A 184 -4.64 15.56 10.33
CA PHE A 184 -3.82 14.46 9.84
C PHE A 184 -2.81 14.95 8.78
N LEU A 185 -3.26 15.64 7.74
CA LEU A 185 -2.38 16.15 6.68
C LEU A 185 -1.36 17.16 7.21
N GLU A 186 -1.78 18.08 8.09
CA GLU A 186 -0.90 19.06 8.70
C GLU A 186 0.20 18.40 9.54
N LYS A 187 -0.15 17.37 10.33
CA LYS A 187 0.80 16.69 11.20
C LYS A 187 1.73 15.77 10.42
N MET A 188 1.19 14.96 9.50
CA MET A 188 1.97 13.99 8.75
C MET A 188 2.92 14.67 7.76
N SER A 189 2.51 15.75 7.09
CA SER A 189 3.38 16.49 6.15
C SER A 189 4.63 17.10 6.80
N LYS A 190 4.62 17.33 8.12
CA LYS A 190 5.80 17.81 8.86
C LYS A 190 6.90 16.75 8.94
N ILE A 191 6.55 15.47 9.03
CA ILE A 191 7.50 14.35 9.25
C ILE A 191 7.67 13.42 8.03
N TYR A 192 6.66 13.34 7.16
CA TYR A 192 6.66 12.55 5.92
C TYR A 192 6.66 13.45 4.67
N GLU A 193 7.23 12.94 3.59
CA GLU A 193 6.87 13.34 2.23
C GLU A 193 5.54 12.67 1.88
N ILE A 194 4.48 13.46 1.69
CA ILE A 194 3.14 12.95 1.36
C ILE A 194 3.00 12.79 -0.14
N VAL A 195 2.70 11.56 -0.56
CA VAL A 195 2.37 11.21 -1.95
C VAL A 195 0.93 10.70 -1.99
N ILE A 196 0.03 11.42 -2.65
CA ILE A 196 -1.29 10.84 -2.96
C ILE A 196 -1.10 9.86 -4.11
N TRP A 197 -1.65 8.66 -3.98
CA TRP A 197 -1.75 7.71 -5.09
C TRP A 197 -3.14 7.10 -5.12
N THR A 198 -4.00 7.59 -6.02
CA THR A 198 -5.39 7.12 -6.17
C THR A 198 -5.57 6.27 -7.43
N ALA A 199 -6.46 5.29 -7.38
CA ALA A 199 -6.94 4.55 -8.55
C ALA A 199 -7.99 5.35 -9.37
N ALA A 200 -8.32 6.58 -8.99
CA ALA A 200 -9.20 7.46 -9.74
C ALA A 200 -8.48 8.13 -10.93
N ASN A 201 -9.25 8.59 -11.92
CA ASN A 201 -8.68 9.38 -13.02
C ASN A 201 -8.19 10.75 -12.53
N ARG A 202 -7.30 11.38 -13.29
CA ARG A 202 -6.69 12.66 -12.93
C ARG A 202 -7.72 13.78 -12.77
N GLN A 203 -8.71 13.86 -13.67
CA GLN A 203 -9.73 14.92 -13.65
C GLN A 203 -10.50 14.94 -12.32
N TYR A 204 -10.92 13.76 -11.86
CA TYR A 204 -11.55 13.58 -10.57
C TYR A 204 -10.56 13.88 -9.43
N GLY A 205 -9.41 13.22 -9.45
CA GLY A 205 -8.45 13.28 -8.35
C GLY A 205 -7.96 14.71 -8.09
N GLU A 206 -7.59 15.47 -9.13
CA GLU A 206 -7.16 16.86 -9.00
C GLU A 206 -8.24 17.76 -8.38
N GLN A 207 -9.52 17.55 -8.73
CA GLN A 207 -10.60 18.32 -8.11
C GLN A 207 -10.72 18.03 -6.62
N MET A 208 -10.58 16.77 -6.21
CA MET A 208 -10.58 16.40 -4.79
C MET A 208 -9.37 16.94 -4.04
N LEU A 209 -8.18 16.91 -4.66
CA LEU A 209 -6.97 17.48 -4.07
C LEU A 209 -7.07 18.99 -3.87
N ASN A 210 -7.71 19.70 -4.81
CA ASN A 210 -7.96 21.14 -4.66
C ASN A 210 -8.94 21.47 -3.52
N LEU A 211 -9.73 20.49 -3.04
CA LEU A 211 -10.57 20.67 -1.85
C LEU A 211 -9.77 20.48 -0.55
N ILE A 212 -8.91 19.47 -0.49
CA ILE A 212 -8.25 19.05 0.76
C ILE A 212 -6.89 19.71 0.99
N ASP A 213 -6.23 20.18 -0.06
CA ASP A 213 -4.96 20.92 0.00
C ASP A 213 -4.89 22.05 -1.06
N PRO A 214 -5.77 23.07 -0.98
CA PRO A 214 -5.88 24.14 -1.99
C PRO A 214 -4.61 25.00 -2.10
N THR A 215 -3.85 25.13 -1.01
CA THR A 215 -2.62 25.93 -0.96
C THR A 215 -1.38 25.13 -1.37
N ARG A 216 -1.50 23.79 -1.50
CA ARG A 216 -0.41 22.85 -1.83
C ARG A 216 0.71 22.87 -0.80
N ASP A 217 0.32 22.96 0.47
CA ASP A 217 1.26 23.02 1.60
C ASP A 217 1.60 21.63 2.15
N PHE A 218 0.73 20.64 1.95
CA PHE A 218 0.85 19.32 2.59
C PHE A 218 1.31 18.22 1.62
N ILE A 219 0.73 18.18 0.43
CA ILE A 219 0.91 17.11 -0.55
C ILE A 219 2.10 17.43 -1.45
N SER A 220 3.11 16.55 -1.44
CA SER A 220 4.33 16.72 -2.24
C SER A 220 4.12 16.29 -3.69
N TYR A 221 3.42 15.18 -3.89
CA TYR A 221 3.17 14.59 -5.20
C TYR A 221 1.80 13.91 -5.27
N SER A 222 1.25 13.79 -6.47
CA SER A 222 -0.02 13.11 -6.74
C SER A 222 0.09 12.20 -7.95
N LEU A 223 -0.26 10.93 -7.75
CA LEU A 223 -0.34 9.89 -8.76
C LEU A 223 -1.79 9.44 -8.91
N PHE A 224 -2.16 9.14 -10.14
CA PHE A 224 -3.54 8.78 -10.51
C PHE A 224 -3.57 7.40 -11.16
N ARG A 225 -4.75 6.96 -11.61
CA ARG A 225 -4.98 5.66 -12.25
C ARG A 225 -3.95 5.28 -13.31
N GLY A 226 -3.49 6.24 -14.13
CA GLY A 226 -2.50 6.00 -15.19
C GLY A 226 -1.17 5.45 -14.66
N SER A 227 -0.80 5.84 -13.44
CA SER A 227 0.40 5.36 -12.76
C SER A 227 0.20 3.98 -12.13
N CYS A 228 -1.02 3.46 -12.01
CA CYS A 228 -1.23 2.13 -11.43
C CYS A 228 -0.92 1.00 -12.42
N LEU A 229 -0.43 -0.12 -11.90
CA LEU A 229 -0.46 -1.43 -12.57
C LEU A 229 -1.92 -1.85 -12.75
N ASN A 230 -2.42 -1.81 -13.98
CA ASN A 230 -3.77 -2.27 -14.29
C ASN A 230 -3.74 -3.75 -14.72
N PHE A 231 -4.31 -4.61 -13.88
CA PHE A 231 -4.57 -6.00 -14.19
C PHE A 231 -6.08 -6.25 -14.13
N GLN A 232 -6.73 -6.47 -15.28
CA GLN A 232 -8.17 -6.77 -15.35
C GLN A 232 -9.05 -5.79 -14.54
N ASN A 233 -8.77 -4.48 -14.64
CA ASN A 233 -9.42 -3.39 -13.89
C ASN A 233 -9.12 -3.35 -12.39
N CYS A 234 -8.15 -4.11 -11.91
CA CYS A 234 -7.55 -3.89 -10.61
C CYS A 234 -6.29 -3.05 -10.73
N PHE A 235 -6.22 -2.03 -9.88
CA PHE A 235 -5.21 -1.00 -9.92
C PHE A 235 -4.27 -1.17 -8.74
N ILE A 236 -3.05 -1.60 -9.04
CA ILE A 236 -2.01 -1.90 -8.06
C ILE A 236 -1.00 -0.75 -8.05
N LYS A 237 -0.62 -0.33 -6.86
CA LYS A 237 0.24 0.81 -6.56
C LYS A 237 1.60 0.28 -6.10
N ASP A 238 2.39 -0.18 -7.06
CA ASP A 238 3.70 -0.75 -6.74
C ASP A 238 4.72 0.34 -6.40
N LEU A 239 5.08 0.38 -5.12
CA LEU A 239 5.96 1.37 -4.52
C LEU A 239 7.38 1.36 -5.10
N SER A 240 7.79 0.25 -5.71
CA SER A 240 9.12 0.15 -6.29
C SER A 240 9.33 1.08 -7.48
N TYR A 241 8.24 1.56 -8.08
CA TYR A 241 8.26 2.52 -9.16
C TYR A 241 8.39 3.99 -8.70
N LEU A 242 8.26 4.26 -7.40
CA LEU A 242 8.33 5.63 -6.85
C LEU A 242 9.75 6.19 -6.77
N ASN A 243 10.77 5.40 -7.12
CA ASN A 243 12.18 5.79 -6.98
C ASN A 243 12.47 6.30 -5.55
N ARG A 244 11.89 5.61 -4.56
CA ARG A 244 12.07 5.84 -3.13
C ARG A 244 12.68 4.60 -2.49
N PRO A 245 13.50 4.74 -1.44
CA PRO A 245 13.95 3.57 -0.68
C PRO A 245 12.75 2.92 0.02
N LEU A 246 12.46 1.65 -0.31
CA LEU A 246 11.38 0.90 0.32
C LEU A 246 11.57 0.74 1.84
N SER A 247 12.79 0.86 2.35
CA SER A 247 13.02 0.89 3.81
C SER A 247 12.44 2.13 4.50
N HIS A 248 12.15 3.20 3.75
CA HIS A 248 11.62 4.46 4.27
C HIS A 248 10.35 4.90 3.53
N THR A 249 9.62 3.95 2.93
CA THR A 249 8.39 4.21 2.17
C THR A 249 7.30 3.30 2.69
N LEU A 250 6.14 3.83 3.03
CA LEU A 250 4.96 3.03 3.36
C LEU A 250 3.72 3.53 2.61
N ILE A 251 2.72 2.67 2.51
CA ILE A 251 1.42 2.97 1.90
C ILE A 251 0.28 2.75 2.89
N LEU A 252 -0.64 3.71 2.94
CA LEU A 252 -1.90 3.64 3.68
C LEU A 252 -3.04 3.59 2.67
N ASP A 253 -3.78 2.49 2.67
CA ASP A 253 -4.81 2.20 1.66
C ASP A 253 -5.80 1.17 2.22
N ASN A 254 -7.08 1.35 1.93
CA ASN A 254 -8.14 0.47 2.41
C ASN A 254 -8.25 -0.82 1.59
N SER A 255 -7.75 -0.82 0.35
CA SER A 255 -7.83 -1.92 -0.60
C SER A 255 -6.58 -2.79 -0.57
N PHE A 256 -6.74 -4.05 -0.13
CA PHE A 256 -5.67 -5.05 -0.15
C PHE A 256 -5.05 -5.26 -1.54
N ILE A 257 -5.86 -5.15 -2.60
CA ILE A 257 -5.39 -5.31 -3.98
C ILE A 257 -4.44 -4.17 -4.37
N SER A 258 -4.68 -2.96 -3.88
CA SER A 258 -3.91 -1.79 -4.28
C SER A 258 -2.47 -1.83 -3.79
N PHE A 259 -2.19 -2.40 -2.62
CA PHE A 259 -0.83 -2.56 -2.11
C PHE A 259 -0.28 -4.00 -2.22
N SER A 260 -0.93 -4.85 -2.99
CA SER A 260 -0.57 -6.27 -3.14
C SER A 260 0.90 -6.52 -3.54
N GLY A 261 1.51 -5.62 -4.32
CA GLY A 261 2.92 -5.70 -4.71
C GLY A 261 3.93 -5.40 -3.58
N ASN A 262 3.51 -4.77 -2.47
CA ASN A 262 4.39 -4.34 -1.39
C ASN A 262 3.75 -4.53 0.00
N LEU A 263 3.28 -5.75 0.30
CA LEU A 263 2.62 -6.07 1.58
C LEU A 263 3.44 -5.67 2.81
N SER A 264 4.77 -5.83 2.81
CA SER A 264 5.63 -5.44 3.93
C SER A 264 5.72 -3.92 4.14
N ASN A 265 5.29 -3.12 3.18
CA ASN A 265 5.27 -1.66 3.24
C ASN A 265 3.86 -1.11 3.52
N ALA A 266 2.85 -1.97 3.63
CA ALA A 266 1.46 -1.55 3.75
C ALA A 266 1.02 -1.43 5.20
N MET A 267 0.29 -0.35 5.46
CA MET A 267 -0.52 -0.14 6.65
C MET A 267 -1.98 -0.13 6.19
N PRO A 268 -2.81 -1.13 6.56
CA PRO A 268 -4.21 -1.13 6.20
C PRO A 268 -4.99 -0.08 7.01
N ILE A 269 -6.08 0.40 6.42
CA ILE A 269 -7.02 1.34 7.04
C ILE A 269 -8.46 0.90 6.77
N LEU A 270 -9.37 1.17 7.71
CA LEU A 270 -10.80 0.91 7.53
C LEU A 270 -11.40 1.79 6.42
N ASP A 271 -12.33 1.20 5.66
CA ASP A 271 -13.13 1.89 4.64
C ASP A 271 -13.89 3.09 5.26
N TYR A 272 -13.82 4.25 4.60
CA TYR A 272 -14.57 5.44 5.00
C TYR A 272 -15.79 5.67 4.09
N CYS A 273 -16.98 5.53 4.67
CA CYS A 273 -18.24 5.64 3.94
C CYS A 273 -19.01 6.95 4.17
N GLY A 274 -18.42 7.95 4.82
CA GLY A 274 -19.07 9.25 5.12
C GLY A 274 -19.64 9.36 6.54
N ASP A 275 -19.23 8.51 7.47
CA ASP A 275 -19.65 8.63 8.87
C ASP A 275 -18.94 9.81 9.54
N LYS A 276 -19.71 10.78 10.05
CA LYS A 276 -19.17 11.96 10.75
C LYS A 276 -18.57 11.64 12.12
N HIS A 277 -18.83 10.45 12.66
CA HIS A 277 -18.26 10.00 13.94
C HIS A 277 -17.07 9.05 13.75
N ASP A 278 -16.62 8.81 12.51
CA ASP A 278 -15.39 8.08 12.24
C ASP A 278 -14.22 8.76 12.99
N VAL A 279 -13.34 7.93 13.56
CA VAL A 279 -12.18 8.38 14.32
C VAL A 279 -10.88 7.80 13.76
N GLU A 280 -10.93 7.08 12.64
CA GLU A 280 -9.84 6.25 12.15
C GLU A 280 -8.55 7.04 11.91
N LEU A 281 -8.63 8.20 11.25
CA LEU A 281 -7.45 9.02 10.96
C LEU A 281 -6.74 9.52 12.22
N LYS A 282 -7.46 9.68 13.33
CA LYS A 282 -6.85 10.01 14.63
C LYS A 282 -5.98 8.85 15.12
N TYR A 283 -6.47 7.61 15.04
CA TYR A 283 -5.73 6.42 15.45
C TYR A 283 -4.55 6.15 14.51
N VAL A 284 -4.79 6.24 13.19
CA VAL A 284 -3.75 6.09 12.16
C VAL A 284 -2.65 7.14 12.29
N ALA A 285 -2.97 8.40 12.62
CA ALA A 285 -1.95 9.42 12.87
C ALA A 285 -0.98 9.01 14.01
N LYS A 286 -1.51 8.46 15.11
CA LYS A 286 -0.69 7.97 16.23
C LYS A 286 0.25 6.84 15.76
N ASP A 287 -0.30 5.84 15.06
CA ASP A 287 0.47 4.72 14.54
C ASP A 287 1.61 5.18 13.60
N LEU A 288 1.32 6.14 12.72
CA LEU A 288 2.30 6.71 11.79
C LEU A 288 3.41 7.49 12.50
N GLU A 289 3.11 8.20 13.58
CA GLU A 289 4.11 8.85 14.43
C GLU A 289 4.98 7.83 15.16
N ASP A 290 4.38 6.77 15.70
CA ASP A 290 5.12 5.71 16.38
C ASP A 290 6.05 5.00 15.41
N ILE A 291 5.59 4.73 14.19
CA ILE A 291 6.42 4.21 13.09
C ILE A 291 7.56 5.17 12.79
N TYR A 292 7.28 6.47 12.61
CA TYR A 292 8.31 7.48 12.35
C TYR A 292 9.35 7.49 13.46
N ASN A 293 8.94 7.52 14.73
CA ASN A 293 9.84 7.56 15.87
C ASN A 293 10.69 6.28 15.95
N LYS A 294 10.10 5.11 15.72
CA LYS A 294 10.82 3.82 15.73
C LYS A 294 11.82 3.69 14.57
N VAL A 295 11.57 4.34 13.44
CA VAL A 295 12.45 4.27 12.26
C VAL A 295 13.47 5.40 12.26
N ALA A 296 13.04 6.66 12.34
CA ALA A 296 13.88 7.85 12.19
C ALA A 296 14.74 8.15 13.42
N ASN A 297 14.30 7.80 14.64
CA ASN A 297 15.02 8.09 15.88
C ASN A 297 15.71 6.85 16.48
N SER A 298 15.77 5.74 15.74
CA SER A 298 16.40 4.52 16.26
C SER A 298 17.92 4.66 16.38
N LEU A 299 18.44 4.43 17.59
CA LEU A 299 19.89 4.27 17.83
C LEU A 299 20.46 3.00 17.18
N ASN A 300 19.61 2.02 16.84
CA ASN A 300 19.99 0.80 16.16
C ASN A 300 19.87 0.97 14.63
N PRO A 301 20.98 0.87 13.87
CA PRO A 301 20.98 0.91 12.40
C PRO A 301 19.99 -0.05 11.74
N MET A 302 19.69 -1.17 12.40
CA MET A 302 18.79 -2.21 11.89
C MET A 302 17.30 -1.86 11.94
N ASN A 303 16.88 -0.83 12.67
CA ASN A 303 15.46 -0.41 12.73
C ASN A 303 15.13 0.76 11.81
N HIS A 304 16.07 1.24 10.99
CA HIS A 304 15.81 2.23 9.93
C HIS A 304 15.05 1.63 8.72
N ASP A 305 14.16 0.66 8.98
CA ASP A 305 13.39 -0.02 7.95
C ASP A 305 11.95 -0.17 8.41
N VAL A 306 11.06 0.62 7.81
CA VAL A 306 9.64 0.63 8.09
C VAL A 306 9.00 -0.75 7.98
N ARG A 307 9.51 -1.60 7.09
CA ARG A 307 8.98 -2.94 6.85
C ARG A 307 9.10 -3.83 8.07
N LYS A 308 10.15 -3.63 8.89
CA LYS A 308 10.35 -4.40 10.12
C LYS A 308 9.36 -4.00 11.20
N VAL A 309 8.99 -2.72 11.26
CA VAL A 309 7.98 -2.20 12.20
C VAL A 309 6.60 -2.69 11.79
N LEU A 310 6.23 -2.49 10.52
CA LEU A 310 4.93 -2.92 9.97
C LEU A 310 4.71 -4.43 10.07
N ARG A 311 5.75 -5.24 9.84
CA ARG A 311 5.67 -6.70 10.01
C ARG A 311 5.24 -7.08 11.42
N LYS A 312 5.79 -6.44 12.45
CA LYS A 312 5.41 -6.71 13.85
C LYS A 312 3.99 -6.23 14.16
N MET A 313 3.52 -5.19 13.47
CA MET A 313 2.20 -4.63 13.71
C MET A 313 1.08 -5.44 13.04
N TYR A 314 1.26 -5.90 11.80
CA TYR A 314 0.16 -6.45 10.99
C TYR A 314 0.36 -7.88 10.50
N LEU A 315 1.61 -8.38 10.40
CA LEU A 315 1.93 -9.72 9.90
C LEU A 315 1.31 -10.07 8.53
N LEU A 316 1.06 -9.06 7.66
CA LEU A 316 0.32 -9.24 6.40
C LEU A 316 0.89 -10.36 5.51
N GLU A 317 2.20 -10.36 5.26
CA GLU A 317 2.86 -11.39 4.45
C GLU A 317 2.67 -12.81 5.02
N GLN A 318 2.69 -12.94 6.35
CA GLN A 318 2.52 -14.23 7.03
C GLN A 318 1.08 -14.70 6.95
N ARG A 319 0.11 -13.82 7.23
CA ARG A 319 -1.33 -14.15 7.16
C ARG A 319 -1.74 -14.61 5.76
N VAL A 320 -1.27 -13.92 4.72
CA VAL A 320 -1.52 -14.32 3.33
C VAL A 320 -0.92 -15.70 3.04
N ARG A 321 0.29 -15.99 3.51
CA ARG A 321 0.91 -17.32 3.36
C ARG A 321 0.13 -18.42 4.08
N GLU A 322 -0.26 -18.17 5.32
CA GLU A 322 -1.05 -19.10 6.13
C GLU A 322 -2.40 -19.40 5.47
N PHE A 323 -3.09 -18.37 4.97
CA PHE A 323 -4.32 -18.54 4.22
C PHE A 323 -4.15 -19.48 3.03
N VAL A 324 -3.12 -19.26 2.21
CA VAL A 324 -2.83 -20.05 1.02
C VAL A 324 -2.50 -21.50 1.38
N PHE A 325 -1.71 -21.69 2.44
CA PHE A 325 -1.36 -23.01 2.96
C PHE A 325 -2.58 -23.79 3.46
N LEU A 326 -3.52 -23.11 4.14
CA LEU A 326 -4.74 -23.72 4.68
C LEU A 326 -5.82 -23.97 3.60
N ASN A 327 -5.78 -23.28 2.47
CA ASN A 327 -6.80 -23.36 1.41
C ASN A 327 -6.25 -23.82 0.03
N PRO A 328 -5.42 -24.88 -0.07
CA PRO A 328 -4.68 -25.20 -1.30
C PRO A 328 -5.60 -25.58 -2.47
N ARG A 329 -6.73 -26.26 -2.21
CA ARG A 329 -7.70 -26.63 -3.25
C ARG A 329 -8.51 -25.45 -3.80
N LYS A 330 -8.65 -24.37 -3.04
CA LYS A 330 -9.36 -23.17 -3.52
C LYS A 330 -8.47 -22.31 -4.42
N VAL A 331 -7.15 -22.44 -4.26
CA VAL A 331 -6.14 -21.74 -5.06
C VAL A 331 -5.84 -22.43 -6.40
N ILE A 332 -5.92 -23.77 -6.46
CA ILE A 332 -5.49 -24.56 -7.64
C ILE A 332 -6.58 -24.65 -8.73
N PHE A 333 -7.85 -24.37 -8.43
CA PHE A 333 -9.00 -24.72 -9.29
C PHE A 333 -9.66 -23.56 -10.06
N GLN A 334 -9.03 -22.41 -10.19
CA GLN A 334 -9.49 -21.29 -11.04
C GLN A 334 -8.29 -20.60 -11.69
#